data_AF-A0A6I5PA41-F1
#
_entry.id   AF-A0A6I5PA41-F1
#
_cell.length_a   1.000
_cell.length_b   1.000
_cell.length_c   1.000
_cell.angle_alpha   90.00
_cell.angle_beta   90.00
_cell.angle_gamma   90.00
#
_symmetry.space_group_name_H-M   'P 1'
#
loop_
_entity.id
_entity.type
_entity.pdbx_description
1 polymer ?
#
loop_
_entity_poly.entity_id
_entity_poly.type
_entity_poly.pdbx_seq_one_letter_code
_entity_poly.pdbx_strand_id
1 'polypeptide(L)'
;MKNSMWLAKILRYIARTSLVMVSGFWFVFALLSGAERFGGGLRGLIRNSPNAWPWLCLLGVVYIAFRWELIGGPLITVLGVLTIAHFGTLESLPLFLTLSLPLIIMGGCLTLSGYLTQTANARRRQKFRSINGER
;
A
#
# COMPACT_ATOMS: atom_id res chain seq x y z
N MET A 1 -6.25 21.95 15.43
CA MET A 1 -5.55 20.71 15.84
C MET A 1 -6.38 19.43 15.65
N LYS A 2 -7.69 19.43 15.95
CA LYS A 2 -8.55 18.25 15.81
C LYS A 2 -8.62 17.73 14.36
N ASN A 3 -8.70 18.66 13.40
CA ASN A 3 -8.92 18.33 11.98
C ASN A 3 -7.76 17.55 11.35
N SER A 4 -6.50 17.93 11.60
CA SER A 4 -5.34 17.26 10.98
C SER A 4 -5.14 15.82 11.47
N MET A 5 -5.40 15.54 12.75
CA MET A 5 -5.31 14.18 13.28
C MET A 5 -6.47 13.30 12.83
N TRP A 6 -7.67 13.87 12.74
CA TRP A 6 -8.83 13.16 12.21
C TRP A 6 -8.61 12.80 10.73
N LEU A 7 -8.12 13.75 9.94
CA LEU A 7 -7.73 13.52 8.54
C LEU A 7 -6.67 12.42 8.42
N ALA A 8 -5.61 12.46 9.22
CA ALA A 8 -4.58 11.43 9.21
C ALA A 8 -5.15 10.03 9.51
N LYS A 9 -6.07 9.92 10.48
CA LYS A 9 -6.73 8.64 10.82
C LYS A 9 -7.59 8.12 9.67
N ILE A 10 -8.35 9.00 9.01
CA ILE A 10 -9.20 8.62 7.87
C ILE A 10 -8.36 8.18 6.68
N LEU A 11 -7.34 8.98 6.30
CA LEU A 11 -6.42 8.64 5.23
C LEU A 11 -5.77 7.27 5.48
N ARG A 12 -5.31 7.02 6.70
CA ARG A 12 -4.74 5.74 7.12
C ARG A 12 -5.74 4.60 6.97
N TYR A 13 -6.96 4.77 7.47
CA TYR A 13 -7.96 3.71 7.47
C TYR A 13 -8.37 3.32 6.05
N ILE A 14 -8.69 4.33 5.22
CA ILE A 14 -9.05 4.13 3.81
C ILE A 14 -7.88 3.45 3.09
N ALA A 15 -6.66 4.01 3.19
CA ALA A 15 -5.53 3.47 2.46
C ALA A 15 -5.19 2.04 2.85
N ARG A 16 -5.19 1.70 4.14
CA ARG A 16 -4.92 0.33 4.60
C ARG A 16 -5.97 -0.66 4.11
N THR A 17 -7.25 -0.30 4.22
CA THR A 17 -8.35 -1.17 3.81
C THR A 17 -8.31 -1.40 2.31
N SER A 18 -8.17 -0.34 1.52
CA SER A 18 -8.08 -0.41 0.06
C SER A 18 -6.86 -1.21 -0.39
N LEU A 19 -5.69 -1.01 0.24
CA LEU A 19 -4.48 -1.76 -0.10
C LEU A 19 -4.61 -3.25 0.14
N VAL A 20 -5.20 -3.67 1.25
CA VAL A 20 -5.45 -5.09 1.53
C VAL A 20 -6.41 -5.68 0.50
N MET A 21 -7.49 -4.96 0.16
CA MET A 21 -8.42 -5.43 -0.86
C MET A 21 -7.76 -5.56 -2.24
N VAL A 22 -7.05 -4.54 -2.70
CA VAL A 22 -6.39 -4.53 -4.02
C VAL A 22 -5.30 -5.60 -4.10
N SER A 23 -4.39 -5.64 -3.11
CA SER A 23 -3.30 -6.61 -3.12
C SER A 23 -3.79 -8.05 -2.96
N GLY A 24 -4.79 -8.28 -2.10
CA GLY A 24 -5.41 -9.59 -1.93
C GLY A 24 -6.14 -10.06 -3.19
N PHE A 25 -6.94 -9.17 -3.80
CA PHE A 25 -7.64 -9.47 -5.05
C PHE A 25 -6.66 -9.86 -6.16
N TRP A 26 -5.63 -9.04 -6.41
CA TRP A 26 -4.66 -9.32 -7.47
C TRP A 26 -3.81 -10.55 -7.19
N PHE A 27 -3.47 -10.82 -5.93
CA PHE A 27 -2.76 -12.05 -5.56
C PHE A 27 -3.59 -13.29 -5.87
N VAL A 28 -4.85 -13.34 -5.43
CA VAL A 28 -5.75 -14.47 -5.69
C VAL A 28 -6.00 -14.61 -7.19
N PHE A 29 -6.28 -13.50 -7.89
CA PHE A 29 -6.49 -13.50 -9.32
C PHE A 29 -5.27 -14.04 -10.08
N ALA A 30 -4.06 -13.58 -9.75
CA ALA A 30 -2.83 -14.02 -10.39
C ALA A 30 -2.52 -15.49 -10.09
N LEU A 31 -2.85 -15.98 -8.89
CA LEU A 31 -2.66 -17.37 -8.50
C LEU A 31 -3.60 -18.33 -9.25
N LEU A 32 -4.84 -17.92 -9.50
CA LEU A 32 -5.86 -18.76 -10.12
C LEU A 32 -5.86 -18.68 -11.66
N SER A 33 -5.68 -17.49 -12.23
CA SER A 33 -5.85 -17.22 -13.68
C SER A 33 -4.96 -18.05 -14.62
N GLY A 34 -3.82 -18.55 -14.15
CA GLY A 34 -2.94 -19.41 -14.94
C GLY A 34 -2.95 -20.88 -14.56
N ALA A 35 -3.60 -21.27 -13.45
CA ALA A 35 -3.54 -22.63 -12.92
C ALA A 35 -4.20 -23.66 -13.86
N GLU A 36 -5.27 -23.28 -14.56
CA GLU A 36 -5.97 -24.17 -15.51
C GLU A 36 -5.09 -24.58 -16.69
N ARG A 37 -4.23 -23.67 -17.18
CA ARG A 37 -3.28 -23.94 -18.27
C ARG A 37 -2.25 -25.02 -17.93
N PHE A 38 -2.06 -25.31 -16.64
CA PHE A 38 -1.12 -26.31 -16.14
C PHE A 38 -1.78 -27.61 -15.68
N GLY A 39 -3.03 -27.85 -16.10
CA GLY A 39 -3.79 -29.06 -15.77
C GLY A 39 -4.66 -28.94 -14.51
N GLY A 40 -4.80 -27.73 -13.96
CA GLY A 40 -5.67 -27.45 -12.81
C GLY A 40 -5.16 -28.04 -11.49
N GLY A 41 -6.03 -27.93 -10.46
CA GLY A 41 -5.75 -28.43 -9.11
C GLY A 41 -4.50 -27.84 -8.47
N LEU A 42 -3.99 -28.51 -7.43
CA LEU A 42 -2.84 -28.03 -6.65
C LEU A 42 -1.56 -27.92 -7.50
N ARG A 43 -1.36 -28.84 -8.45
CA ARG A 43 -0.20 -28.85 -9.35
C ARG A 43 -0.21 -27.63 -10.28
N GLY A 44 -1.40 -27.23 -10.76
CA GLY A 44 -1.57 -26.03 -11.56
C GLY A 44 -1.26 -24.76 -10.79
N LEU A 45 -1.71 -24.66 -9.53
CA LEU A 45 -1.39 -23.53 -8.66
C LEU A 45 0.12 -23.38 -8.42
N ILE A 46 0.81 -24.47 -8.08
CA ILE A 46 2.26 -24.45 -7.83
C ILE A 46 3.02 -24.01 -9.08
N ARG A 47 2.63 -24.50 -10.26
CA ARG A 47 3.27 -24.08 -11.52
C ARG A 47 3.00 -22.64 -11.91
N ASN A 48 1.83 -22.11 -11.53
CA ASN A 48 1.46 -20.72 -11.79
C ASN A 48 1.96 -19.75 -10.70
N SER A 49 2.56 -20.24 -9.61
CA SER A 49 3.01 -19.39 -8.50
C SER A 49 3.99 -18.26 -8.89
N PRO A 50 4.85 -18.39 -9.93
CA PRO A 50 5.68 -17.26 -10.37
C PRO A 50 4.86 -16.05 -10.81
N ASN A 51 3.65 -16.24 -11.36
CA ASN A 51 2.74 -15.16 -11.73
C ASN A 51 2.15 -14.45 -10.50
N ALA A 52 2.00 -15.17 -9.38
CA ALA A 52 1.51 -14.62 -8.12
C ALA A 52 2.60 -13.85 -7.33
N TRP A 53 3.87 -14.01 -7.69
CA TRP A 53 5.01 -13.50 -6.94
C TRP A 53 5.04 -11.97 -6.77
N PRO A 54 4.82 -11.15 -7.82
CA PRO A 54 4.78 -9.69 -7.66
C PRO A 54 3.73 -9.22 -6.64
N TRP A 55 2.61 -9.94 -6.58
CA TRP A 55 1.49 -9.65 -5.69
C TRP A 55 1.75 -10.09 -4.25
N LEU A 56 2.45 -11.20 -4.08
CA LEU A 56 2.94 -11.62 -2.77
C LEU A 56 3.96 -10.61 -2.21
N CYS A 57 4.86 -10.11 -3.05
CA CYS A 57 5.77 -9.03 -2.68
C CYS A 57 5.00 -7.77 -2.27
N LEU A 58 3.96 -7.39 -3.03
CA LEU A 58 3.09 -6.27 -2.67
C LEU A 58 2.42 -6.48 -1.31
N LEU A 59 1.89 -7.67 -1.03
CA LEU A 59 1.32 -8.01 0.30
C LEU A 59 2.35 -7.86 1.42
N GLY A 60 3.60 -8.29 1.20
CA GLY A 60 4.70 -8.09 2.14
C GLY A 60 4.97 -6.60 2.42
N VAL A 61 4.96 -5.76 1.38
CA VAL A 61 5.14 -4.31 1.53
C VAL A 61 3.92 -3.66 2.21
N VAL A 62 2.70 -4.12 1.93
CA VAL A 62 1.48 -3.67 2.65
C VAL A 62 1.60 -3.97 4.14
N TYR A 63 2.10 -5.16 4.51
CA TYR A 63 2.37 -5.50 5.90
C TYR A 63 3.40 -4.57 6.55
N ILE A 64 4.51 -4.26 5.87
CA ILE A 64 5.51 -3.28 6.33
C ILE A 64 4.88 -1.90 6.52
N ALA A 65 4.04 -1.46 5.57
CA ALA A 65 3.38 -0.16 5.60
C ALA A 65 2.40 0.00 6.76
N PHE A 66 1.85 -1.09 7.30
CA PHE A 66 1.00 -1.04 8.49
C PHE A 66 1.78 -0.68 9.75
N ARG A 67 3.07 -1.03 9.80
CA ARG A 67 3.95 -0.73 10.94
C ARG A 67 4.72 0.58 10.76
N TRP A 68 5.19 0.85 9.54
CA TRP A 68 6.06 1.99 9.25
C TRP A 68 5.54 2.78 8.05
N GLU A 69 4.53 3.64 8.27
CA GLU A 69 3.84 4.36 7.19
C GLU A 69 4.75 5.26 6.36
N LEU A 70 5.75 5.89 7.00
CA LEU A 70 6.71 6.77 6.33
C LEU A 70 7.68 6.04 5.41
N ILE A 71 7.86 4.73 5.61
CA ILE A 71 8.73 3.89 4.78
C ILE A 71 7.87 3.09 3.80
N GLY A 72 6.80 2.46 4.29
CA GLY A 72 5.92 1.65 3.49
C GLY A 72 5.05 2.43 2.52
N GLY A 73 4.63 3.66 2.85
CA GLY A 73 3.90 4.53 1.92
C GLY A 73 4.68 4.78 0.63
N PRO A 74 5.93 5.31 0.72
CA PRO A 74 6.80 5.47 -0.45
C PRO A 74 7.09 4.16 -1.19
N LEU A 75 7.33 3.05 -0.47
CA LEU A 75 7.53 1.74 -1.10
C LEU A 75 6.32 1.30 -1.93
N ILE A 76 5.10 1.50 -1.42
CA ILE A 76 3.86 1.20 -2.16
C ILE A 76 3.72 2.11 -3.38
N THR A 77 4.03 3.41 -3.25
CA THR A 77 4.02 4.32 -4.39
C THR A 77 5.01 3.89 -5.47
N VAL A 78 6.24 3.53 -5.08
CA VAL A 78 7.25 3.01 -6.02
C VAL A 78 6.77 1.72 -6.68
N LEU A 79 6.18 0.79 -5.93
CA LEU A 79 5.59 -0.42 -6.51
C LEU A 79 4.47 -0.10 -7.50
N GLY A 80 3.60 0.86 -7.20
CA GLY A 80 2.55 1.31 -8.12
C GLY A 80 3.07 1.98 -9.39
N VAL A 81 4.26 2.59 -9.33
CA VAL A 81 4.96 3.06 -10.54
C VAL A 81 5.62 1.89 -11.28
N LEU A 82 6.22 0.94 -10.56
CA LEU A 82 6.82 -0.25 -11.17
C LEU A 82 5.79 -1.13 -11.88
N THR A 83 4.54 -1.19 -11.41
CA THR A 83 3.47 -1.90 -12.13
C THR A 83 3.22 -1.30 -13.51
N ILE A 84 3.44 0.00 -13.70
CA ILE A 84 3.33 0.65 -15.01
C ILE A 84 4.36 0.06 -15.98
N ALA A 85 5.62 -0.03 -15.56
CA ALA A 85 6.71 -0.53 -16.39
C ALA A 85 6.60 -2.06 -16.61
N HIS A 86 6.24 -2.81 -15.58
CA HIS A 86 6.24 -4.28 -15.64
C HIS A 86 5.03 -4.84 -16.40
N PHE A 87 3.84 -4.25 -16.22
CA PHE A 87 2.61 -4.71 -16.86
C PHE A 87 2.16 -3.84 -18.03
N GLY A 88 2.93 -2.82 -18.41
CA GLY A 88 2.59 -1.92 -19.50
C GLY A 88 1.27 -1.16 -19.28
N THR A 89 0.91 -0.85 -18.04
CA THR A 89 -0.47 -0.41 -17.73
C THR A 89 -0.88 0.89 -18.44
N LEU A 90 0.06 1.72 -18.90
CA LEU A 90 -0.27 2.93 -19.66
C LEU A 90 -0.92 2.62 -21.01
N GLU A 91 -0.67 1.45 -21.59
CA GLU A 91 -1.30 1.00 -22.83
C GLU A 91 -2.76 0.56 -22.62
N SER A 92 -3.13 0.29 -21.36
CA SER A 92 -4.46 -0.16 -20.96
C SER A 92 -4.99 0.73 -19.84
N LEU A 93 -5.75 1.77 -20.22
CA LEU A 93 -6.39 2.67 -19.26
C LEU A 93 -7.13 1.92 -18.14
N PRO A 94 -7.90 0.83 -18.40
CA PRO A 94 -8.52 0.05 -17.34
C PRO A 94 -7.51 -0.53 -16.35
N LEU A 95 -6.39 -1.10 -16.81
CA LEU A 95 -5.35 -1.61 -15.93
C LEU A 95 -4.66 -0.48 -15.16
N PHE A 96 -4.37 0.65 -15.81
CA PHE A 96 -3.79 1.80 -15.10
C PHE A 96 -4.69 2.29 -13.95
N LEU A 97 -6.00 2.43 -14.21
CA LEU A 97 -6.98 2.92 -13.23
C LEU A 97 -7.30 1.92 -12.11
N THR A 98 -7.19 0.62 -12.38
CA THR A 98 -7.55 -0.43 -11.39
C THR A 98 -6.34 -0.97 -10.63
N LEU A 99 -5.14 -0.84 -11.18
CA LEU A 99 -3.91 -1.37 -10.59
C LEU A 99 -2.95 -0.25 -10.17
N SER A 100 -2.37 0.48 -11.12
CA SER A 100 -1.25 1.38 -10.86
C SER A 100 -1.68 2.63 -10.09
N LEU A 101 -2.74 3.30 -10.55
CA LEU A 101 -3.22 4.55 -9.96
C LEU A 101 -3.69 4.37 -8.50
N PRO A 102 -4.49 3.34 -8.14
CA PRO A 102 -4.88 3.12 -6.74
C PRO A 102 -3.67 2.89 -5.83
N LEU A 103 -2.66 2.12 -6.26
CA LEU A 103 -1.45 1.91 -5.46
C LEU A 103 -0.69 3.21 -5.23
N ILE A 104 -0.51 4.03 -6.27
CA ILE A 104 0.17 5.33 -6.17
C ILE A 104 -0.57 6.25 -5.18
N ILE A 105 -1.90 6.39 -5.34
CA ILE A 105 -2.72 7.24 -4.47
C ILE A 105 -2.68 6.72 -3.03
N MET A 106 -2.88 5.42 -2.80
CA MET A 106 -2.90 4.87 -1.44
C MET A 106 -1.53 4.95 -0.75
N GLY A 107 -0.43 4.73 -1.49
CA GLY A 107 0.93 4.95 -0.98
C GLY A 107 1.18 6.41 -0.60
N GLY A 108 0.70 7.35 -1.43
CA GLY A 108 0.73 8.78 -1.14
C GLY A 108 -0.09 9.13 0.12
N CYS A 109 -1.31 8.60 0.24
CA CYS A 109 -2.17 8.79 1.41
C CYS A 109 -1.53 8.27 2.70
N LEU A 110 -0.88 7.10 2.67
CA LEU A 110 -0.14 6.57 3.83
C LEU A 110 1.04 7.45 4.21
N THR A 111 1.83 7.89 3.22
CA THR A 111 2.97 8.79 3.44
C THR A 111 2.51 10.08 4.11
N LEU A 112 1.45 10.69 3.57
CA LEU A 112 0.86 11.92 4.10
C LEU A 112 0.30 11.71 5.52
N SER A 113 -0.40 10.61 5.77
CA SER A 113 -0.91 10.28 7.10
C SER A 113 0.22 10.10 8.13
N GLY A 114 1.30 9.41 7.74
CA GLY A 114 2.49 9.24 8.57
C GLY A 114 3.12 10.58 8.92
N TYR A 115 3.27 11.47 7.93
CA TYR A 115 3.84 12.81 8.12
C TYR A 115 2.99 13.69 9.04
N LEU A 116 1.66 13.72 8.82
CA LEU A 116 0.73 14.45 9.69
C LEU A 116 0.75 13.93 11.13
N THR A 117 0.89 12.62 11.31
CA THR A 117 0.98 12.01 12.64
C THR A 117 2.28 12.39 13.34
N GLN A 118 3.41 12.33 12.65
CA GLN A 118 4.73 12.67 13.22
C GLN A 118 4.80 14.14 13.63
N THR A 119 4.35 15.05 12.77
CA THR A 119 4.32 16.50 13.05
C THR A 119 3.40 16.84 14.23
N ALA A 120 2.23 16.20 14.33
CA ALA A 120 1.34 16.38 15.47
C ALA A 120 1.98 15.93 16.79
N ASN A 121 2.72 14.81 16.77
CA ASN A 121 3.40 14.28 17.94
C ASN A 121 4.58 15.17 18.38
N ALA A 122 5.37 15.68 17.43
CA ALA A 122 6.47 16.61 17.72
C ALA A 122 5.99 17.88 18.43
N ARG A 123 4.89 18.49 17.94
CA ARG A 123 4.29 19.69 18.56
C ARG A 123 3.77 19.43 19.97
N ARG A 124 3.18 18.25 20.23
CA ARG A 124 2.74 17.86 21.58
C ARG A 124 3.92 17.75 22.56
N ARG A 125 5.04 17.16 22.12
CA ARG A 125 6.26 17.05 22.94
C ARG A 125 6.82 18.43 23.28
N GLN A 126 6.88 19.36 22.32
CA GLN A 126 7.32 20.73 22.58
C GLN A 126 6.41 21.45 23.57
N LYS A 127 5.09 21.35 23.41
CA LYS A 127 4.12 21.95 24.35
C LYS A 127 4.27 21.38 25.78
N PHE A 128 4.57 20.09 25.91
CA PHE A 128 4.80 19.47 27.22
C PHE A 128 6.09 20.00 27.88
N ARG A 129 7.19 20.10 27.12
CA ARG A 129 8.44 20.69 27.61
C ARG A 129 8.27 22.15 28.05
N SER A 130 7.51 22.95 27.30
CA SER A 130 7.27 24.36 27.66
C SER A 130 6.45 24.52 28.95
N ILE A 131 5.58 23.56 29.28
CA ILE A 131 4.78 23.58 30.53
C ILE A 131 5.66 23.20 31.73
N ASN A 132 6.61 22.29 31.55
CA ASN A 132 7.45 21.78 32.63
C ASN A 132 8.73 22.59 32.89
N GLY A 133 8.96 23.68 32.15
CA GLY A 133 10.14 24.54 32.34
C GLY A 133 11.47 23.90 31.94
N GLU A 134 11.47 22.72 31.32
CA GLU A 134 12.66 22.07 30.78
C GLU A 134 13.09 22.79 29.49
N ARG A 135 14.12 23.64 29.59
CA ARG A 135 14.83 24.23 28.44
C ARG A 135 16.06 23.42 28.09
#